data_AF-A0AAD5VGP7-F1
#
_entry.id   AF-A0AAD5VGP7-F1
#
_cell.length_a   1.000
_cell.length_b   1.000
_cell.length_c   1.000
_cell.angle_alpha   90.00
_cell.angle_beta   90.00
_cell.angle_gamma   90.00
#
_symmetry.space_group_name_H-M   'P 1'
#
loop_
_entity.id
_entity.type
_entity.pdbx_description
1 polymer ?
#
loop_
_entity_poly.entity_id
_entity_poly.type
_entity_poly.pdbx_seq_one_letter_code
_entity_poly.pdbx_strand_id
1 'polypeptide(L)'
;MVRLVTGFLAAPHGYELNRLTAVGLARITPERTSAAMQVSSNNPMVGIEGRTSLLLNLSNALRSDQTFFGADSRPGNLVDFLESQSIQDGAGRKVHISSLWGALIEGLAPIWPKTRSSLGGIPLGDVWPCDALKSSTVNEGDELVPFHKLTGWITYSLVEPIEKILGWRFEGIENMTGLPEYRNGGLLVDLGVLTIKTDALPSSAYPNPGSGIPKLLPSHPAIVEWRAMTVIELDRIADLIRSKLGLTTNQLTLAQVLESATWKGGREIAKQKRPDTGGPPIDIESDGTVF
;
A
#
# COMPACT_ATOMS: atom_id res chain seq x y z
N MET A 1 -3.09 -12.64 14.45
CA MET A 1 -4.05 -12.30 13.36
C MET A 1 -5.41 -12.99 13.48
N VAL A 2 -5.51 -14.24 13.96
CA VAL A 2 -6.75 -15.07 13.91
C VAL A 2 -7.92 -14.57 14.80
N ARG A 3 -7.71 -13.64 15.76
CA ARG A 3 -8.79 -13.13 16.64
C ARG A 3 -9.44 -11.80 16.23
N LEU A 4 -8.97 -11.12 15.17
CA LEU A 4 -9.64 -9.92 14.65
C LEU A 4 -11.01 -10.22 14.03
N VAL A 5 -11.30 -11.50 13.75
CA VAL A 5 -12.45 -11.93 12.94
C VAL A 5 -13.66 -12.37 13.79
N THR A 6 -13.51 -12.69 15.08
CA THR A 6 -14.66 -13.09 15.91
C THR A 6 -15.44 -11.86 16.37
N GLY A 7 -16.47 -11.48 15.59
CA GLY A 7 -17.51 -10.51 15.96
C GLY A 7 -17.11 -9.04 16.04
N PHE A 8 -15.81 -8.71 16.01
CA PHE A 8 -15.31 -7.34 16.16
C PHE A 8 -15.85 -6.38 15.10
N LEU A 9 -15.89 -6.85 13.85
CA LEU A 9 -16.32 -6.09 12.67
C LEU A 9 -17.74 -6.45 12.19
N ALA A 10 -18.42 -7.34 12.91
CA ALA A 10 -19.75 -7.83 12.56
C ALA A 10 -20.86 -6.95 13.15
N ALA A 11 -22.04 -6.96 12.50
CA ALA A 11 -23.22 -6.29 13.03
C ALA A 11 -23.82 -7.12 14.18
N PRO A 12 -24.34 -6.49 15.25
CA PRO A 12 -24.67 -7.22 16.48
C PRO A 12 -25.94 -8.07 16.43
N HIS A 13 -26.87 -7.91 15.46
CA HIS A 13 -28.15 -8.63 15.44
C HIS A 13 -28.53 -9.02 14.00
N GLY A 14 -28.88 -10.30 13.77
CA GLY A 14 -29.41 -10.81 12.49
C GLY A 14 -28.38 -11.13 11.40
N TYR A 15 -27.11 -10.78 11.59
CA TYR A 15 -26.02 -11.11 10.67
C TYR A 15 -25.18 -12.26 11.24
N GLU A 16 -24.69 -13.17 10.38
CA GLU A 16 -23.71 -14.17 10.78
C GLU A 16 -22.50 -13.45 11.43
N LEU A 17 -22.14 -13.86 12.65
CA LEU A 17 -21.07 -13.28 13.50
C LEU A 17 -19.69 -13.17 12.82
N ASN A 18 -19.52 -13.76 11.64
CA ASN A 18 -18.29 -13.81 10.86
C ASN A 18 -18.28 -12.86 9.65
N ARG A 19 -19.30 -11.99 9.48
CA ARG A 19 -19.41 -11.08 8.33
C ARG A 19 -19.05 -9.65 8.72
N LEU A 20 -17.99 -9.12 8.12
CA LEU A 20 -17.68 -7.70 8.16
C LEU A 20 -18.75 -6.89 7.41
N THR A 21 -19.28 -5.84 8.05
CA THR A 21 -20.26 -4.92 7.44
C THR A 21 -19.86 -3.47 7.68
N ALA A 22 -20.29 -2.57 6.79
CA ALA A 22 -20.12 -1.13 7.04
C ALA A 22 -20.74 -0.70 8.38
N VAL A 23 -21.90 -1.25 8.77
CA VAL A 23 -22.54 -0.94 10.08
C VAL A 23 -21.65 -1.36 11.25
N GLY A 24 -21.01 -2.53 11.18
CA GLY A 24 -20.06 -2.98 12.19
C GLY A 24 -18.84 -2.05 12.29
N LEU A 25 -18.27 -1.67 11.14
CA LEU A 25 -17.14 -0.74 11.06
C LEU A 25 -17.46 0.65 11.64
N ALA A 26 -18.69 1.14 11.47
CA ALA A 26 -19.11 2.46 11.96
C ALA A 26 -19.09 2.58 13.49
N ARG A 27 -18.99 1.46 14.21
CA ARG A 27 -19.02 1.40 15.68
C ARG A 27 -17.64 1.16 16.30
N ILE A 28 -16.58 1.21 15.48
CA ILE A 28 -15.21 1.01 15.95
C ILE A 28 -14.74 2.25 16.70
N THR A 29 -14.08 2.03 17.85
CA THR A 29 -13.49 3.07 18.69
C THR A 29 -12.02 2.76 18.96
N PRO A 30 -11.21 3.72 19.43
CA PRO A 30 -9.81 3.48 19.80
C PRO A 30 -9.66 2.39 20.86
N GLU A 31 -10.56 2.30 21.83
CA GLU A 31 -10.54 1.31 22.91
C GLU A 31 -10.80 -0.09 22.36
N ARG A 32 -11.84 -0.20 21.51
CA ARG A 32 -12.18 -1.46 20.83
C ARG A 32 -11.03 -1.91 19.91
N THR A 33 -10.44 -0.98 19.17
CA THR A 33 -9.29 -1.23 18.28
C THR A 33 -8.07 -1.66 19.09
N SER A 34 -7.76 -0.97 20.19
CA SER A 34 -6.66 -1.29 21.11
C SER A 34 -6.81 -2.71 21.66
N ALA A 35 -8.00 -3.06 22.15
CA ALA A 35 -8.28 -4.39 22.67
C ALA A 35 -8.11 -5.47 21.58
N ALA A 36 -8.64 -5.26 20.38
CA ALA A 36 -8.52 -6.19 19.26
C ALA A 36 -7.08 -6.38 18.77
N MET A 37 -6.29 -5.30 18.80
CA MET A 37 -4.87 -5.29 18.45
C MET A 37 -3.95 -5.70 19.60
N GLN A 38 -4.52 -6.06 20.76
CA GLN A 38 -3.80 -6.49 21.97
C GLN A 38 -2.80 -5.44 22.48
N VAL A 39 -3.17 -4.16 22.37
CA VAL A 39 -2.35 -3.05 22.83
C VAL A 39 -2.29 -3.04 24.35
N SER A 40 -1.07 -3.02 24.88
CA SER A 40 -0.80 -2.97 26.32
C SER A 40 0.58 -2.36 26.56
N SER A 41 0.98 -2.17 27.81
CA SER A 41 2.34 -1.75 28.15
C SER A 41 3.42 -2.70 27.63
N ASN A 42 3.11 -4.00 27.51
CA ASN A 42 4.02 -5.04 27.01
C ASN A 42 3.94 -5.23 25.48
N ASN A 43 2.97 -4.59 24.83
CA ASN A 43 2.78 -4.59 23.39
C ASN A 43 2.27 -3.21 22.95
N PRO A 44 3.12 -2.17 23.07
CA PRO A 44 2.72 -0.81 22.72
C PRO A 44 2.51 -0.71 21.20
N MET A 45 1.49 0.04 20.79
CA MET A 45 1.23 0.30 19.37
C MET A 45 0.98 1.78 19.16
N VAL A 46 1.81 2.39 18.32
CA VAL A 46 1.67 3.81 17.93
C VAL A 46 0.62 3.93 16.83
N GLY A 47 -0.19 4.99 16.88
CA GLY A 47 -1.14 5.34 15.82
C GLY A 47 -2.42 4.49 15.83
N ILE A 48 -2.94 4.15 17.01
CA ILE A 48 -4.21 3.44 17.13
C ILE A 48 -5.37 4.32 16.64
N GLU A 49 -5.34 5.60 16.99
CA GLU A 49 -6.34 6.59 16.61
C GLU A 49 -6.44 6.71 15.08
N GLY A 50 -5.30 6.78 14.40
CA GLY A 50 -5.23 6.79 12.93
C GLY A 50 -5.82 5.51 12.33
N ARG A 51 -5.50 4.34 12.87
CA ARG A 51 -6.06 3.05 12.42
C ARG A 51 -7.56 2.95 12.65
N THR A 52 -8.06 3.42 13.80
CA THR A 52 -9.49 3.51 14.09
C THR A 52 -10.18 4.43 13.08
N SER A 53 -9.60 5.60 12.80
CA SER A 53 -10.14 6.54 11.81
C SER A 53 -10.19 5.92 10.40
N LEU A 54 -9.17 5.17 9.99
CA LEU A 54 -9.19 4.44 8.71
C LEU A 54 -10.31 3.39 8.65
N LEU A 55 -10.55 2.64 9.73
CA LEU A 55 -11.65 1.67 9.79
C LEU A 55 -13.03 2.36 9.72
N LEU A 56 -13.17 3.51 10.36
CA LEU A 56 -14.38 4.35 10.26
C LEU A 56 -14.54 4.92 8.84
N ASN A 57 -13.47 5.35 8.19
CA ASN A 57 -13.55 5.84 6.82
C ASN A 57 -13.88 4.72 5.83
N LEU A 58 -13.35 3.51 6.04
CA LEU A 58 -13.73 2.32 5.28
C LEU A 58 -15.24 2.07 5.38
N SER A 59 -15.82 2.24 6.56
CA SER A 59 -17.28 2.17 6.74
C SER A 59 -18.04 3.10 5.78
N ASN A 60 -17.55 4.34 5.61
CA ASN A 60 -18.16 5.33 4.73
C ASN A 60 -17.93 4.98 3.25
N ALA A 61 -16.72 4.57 2.89
CA ALA A 61 -16.36 4.16 1.53
C ALA A 61 -17.23 3.01 1.02
N LEU A 62 -17.45 1.99 1.86
CA LEU A 62 -18.32 0.86 1.53
C LEU A 62 -19.79 1.27 1.31
N ARG A 63 -20.25 2.34 1.96
CA ARG A 63 -21.61 2.88 1.80
C ARG A 63 -21.74 3.80 0.60
N SER A 64 -20.67 4.48 0.21
CA SER A 64 -20.72 5.47 -0.87
C SER A 64 -20.78 4.85 -2.25
N ASP A 65 -20.33 3.61 -2.41
CA ASP A 65 -20.30 2.96 -3.72
C ASP A 65 -20.88 1.54 -3.70
N GLN A 66 -22.17 1.45 -4.06
CA GLN A 66 -22.86 0.16 -4.17
C GLN A 66 -22.46 -0.62 -5.41
N THR A 67 -21.79 0.00 -6.39
CA THR A 67 -21.27 -0.68 -7.58
C THR A 67 -20.23 -1.71 -7.19
N PHE A 68 -19.31 -1.33 -6.31
CA PHE A 68 -18.21 -2.19 -5.87
C PHE A 68 -18.56 -3.00 -4.63
N PHE A 69 -19.37 -2.44 -3.73
CA PHE A 69 -19.61 -3.02 -2.40
C PHE A 69 -21.04 -3.45 -2.14
N GLY A 70 -21.89 -3.48 -3.18
CA GLY A 70 -23.27 -3.96 -3.14
C GLY A 70 -24.20 -3.21 -2.19
N ALA A 71 -25.46 -3.64 -2.16
CA ALA A 71 -26.50 -2.97 -1.37
C ALA A 71 -26.33 -3.10 0.15
N ASP A 72 -25.67 -4.15 0.63
CA ASP A 72 -25.36 -4.34 2.06
C ASP A 72 -24.00 -3.75 2.48
N SER A 73 -23.30 -3.06 1.57
CA SER A 73 -22.07 -2.28 1.81
C SER A 73 -20.97 -3.09 2.48
N ARG A 74 -20.51 -4.15 1.80
CA ARG A 74 -19.52 -5.11 2.32
C ARG A 74 -18.31 -5.21 1.40
N PRO A 75 -17.09 -5.36 1.97
CA PRO A 75 -15.91 -5.62 1.17
C PRO A 75 -16.02 -6.91 0.36
N GLY A 76 -16.73 -7.93 0.87
CA GLY A 76 -16.89 -9.22 0.19
C GLY A 76 -17.60 -9.12 -1.16
N ASN A 77 -18.48 -8.13 -1.33
CA ASN A 77 -19.20 -7.91 -2.59
C ASN A 77 -18.29 -7.40 -3.72
N LEU A 78 -17.05 -7.04 -3.39
CA LEU A 78 -16.00 -6.83 -4.39
C LEU A 78 -15.85 -8.07 -5.27
N VAL A 79 -16.00 -9.28 -4.71
CA VAL A 79 -15.94 -10.53 -5.49
C VAL A 79 -17.12 -10.63 -6.45
N ASP A 80 -18.33 -10.26 -6.01
CA ASP A 80 -19.52 -10.24 -6.87
C ASP A 80 -19.38 -9.22 -8.00
N PHE A 81 -18.83 -8.04 -7.70
CA PHE A 81 -18.47 -7.06 -8.72
C PHE A 81 -17.48 -7.65 -9.72
N LEU A 82 -16.38 -8.25 -9.25
CA LEU A 82 -15.39 -8.88 -10.14
C LEU A 82 -15.98 -10.03 -10.95
N GLU A 83 -16.94 -10.77 -10.40
CA GLU A 83 -17.65 -11.83 -11.12
C GLU A 83 -18.37 -11.25 -12.35
N SER A 84 -19.03 -10.11 -12.19
CA SER A 84 -19.69 -9.38 -13.28
C SER A 84 -18.71 -8.86 -14.35
N GLN A 85 -17.45 -8.63 -13.96
CA GLN A 85 -16.37 -8.18 -14.86
C GLN A 85 -15.55 -9.34 -15.44
N SER A 86 -15.88 -10.58 -15.08
CA SER A 86 -15.15 -11.78 -15.47
C SER A 86 -15.80 -12.49 -16.66
N ILE A 87 -15.03 -13.33 -17.34
CA ILE A 87 -15.54 -14.29 -18.32
C ILE A 87 -15.28 -15.73 -17.85
N GLN A 88 -16.06 -16.67 -18.38
CA GLN A 88 -15.86 -18.09 -18.09
C GLN A 88 -14.54 -18.59 -18.70
N ASP A 89 -13.83 -19.40 -17.93
CA ASP A 89 -12.51 -19.93 -18.30
C ASP A 89 -12.34 -21.35 -17.76
N GLY A 90 -12.76 -22.33 -18.57
CA GLY A 90 -12.86 -23.73 -18.14
C GLY A 90 -13.85 -23.90 -16.97
N ALA A 91 -13.36 -24.47 -15.87
CA ALA A 91 -14.13 -24.63 -14.63
C ALA A 91 -14.04 -23.39 -13.71
N GLY A 92 -13.20 -22.41 -14.05
CA GLY A 92 -13.01 -21.17 -13.29
C GLY A 92 -13.47 -19.95 -14.06
N ARG A 93 -12.96 -18.80 -13.63
CA ARG A 93 -13.23 -17.49 -14.23
C ARG A 93 -11.94 -16.76 -14.51
N LYS A 94 -11.97 -15.86 -15.49
CA LYS A 94 -10.85 -15.00 -15.84
C LYS A 94 -11.29 -13.54 -15.79
N VAL A 95 -10.51 -12.71 -15.12
CA VAL A 95 -10.80 -11.27 -14.95
C VAL A 95 -9.51 -10.46 -15.11
N HIS A 96 -9.60 -9.26 -15.68
CA HIS A 96 -8.44 -8.39 -15.84
C HIS A 96 -8.12 -7.68 -14.52
N ILE A 97 -6.83 -7.49 -14.20
CA ILE A 97 -6.40 -6.84 -12.96
C ILE A 97 -6.93 -5.42 -12.82
N SER A 98 -7.18 -4.72 -13.93
CA SER A 98 -7.75 -3.38 -13.94
C SER A 98 -9.14 -3.32 -13.29
N SER A 99 -9.92 -4.40 -13.32
CA SER A 99 -11.23 -4.44 -12.65
C SER A 99 -11.07 -4.41 -11.14
N LEU A 100 -10.11 -5.18 -10.59
CA LEU A 100 -9.78 -5.16 -9.17
C LEU A 100 -9.13 -3.83 -8.77
N TRP A 101 -8.15 -3.37 -9.55
CA TRP A 101 -7.49 -2.08 -9.32
C TRP A 101 -8.49 -0.92 -9.33
N GLY A 102 -9.37 -0.85 -10.33
CA GLY A 102 -10.40 0.19 -10.47
C GLY A 102 -11.34 0.21 -9.27
N ALA A 103 -11.90 -0.95 -8.90
CA ALA A 103 -12.79 -1.03 -7.75
C ALA A 103 -12.12 -0.65 -6.43
N LEU A 104 -10.83 -0.97 -6.26
CA LEU A 104 -10.09 -0.59 -5.06
C LEU A 104 -9.68 0.88 -5.07
N ILE A 105 -9.19 1.41 -6.20
CA ILE A 105 -8.69 2.78 -6.27
C ILE A 105 -9.82 3.79 -6.18
N GLU A 106 -10.97 3.53 -6.81
CA GLU A 106 -12.15 4.37 -6.78
C GLU A 106 -12.96 4.11 -5.51
N GLY A 107 -13.32 2.85 -5.25
CA GLY A 107 -14.17 2.48 -4.12
C GLY A 107 -13.55 2.77 -2.76
N LEU A 108 -12.22 2.71 -2.63
CA LEU A 108 -11.53 3.05 -1.39
C LEU A 108 -10.97 4.47 -1.38
N ALA A 109 -11.11 5.28 -2.44
CA ALA A 109 -10.64 6.67 -2.45
C ALA A 109 -11.07 7.47 -1.18
N PRO A 110 -12.31 7.33 -0.67
CA PRO A 110 -12.75 8.08 0.50
C PRO A 110 -12.04 7.74 1.82
N ILE A 111 -11.28 6.63 1.88
CA ILE A 111 -10.58 6.24 3.11
C ILE A 111 -9.34 7.09 3.38
N TRP A 112 -8.75 7.65 2.32
CA TRP A 112 -7.47 8.32 2.37
C TRP A 112 -7.62 9.78 2.82
N PRO A 113 -6.60 10.36 3.49
CA PRO A 113 -6.64 11.75 3.92
C PRO A 113 -6.83 12.72 2.75
N LYS A 114 -7.81 13.62 2.88
CA LYS A 114 -8.12 14.66 1.87
C LYS A 114 -7.12 15.81 1.86
N THR A 115 -6.17 15.84 2.80
CA THR A 115 -5.16 16.90 2.98
C THR A 115 -3.98 16.79 2.00
N ARG A 116 -3.98 15.79 1.12
CA ARG A 116 -2.93 15.56 0.13
C ARG A 116 -3.25 16.28 -1.19
N SER A 117 -2.42 16.05 -2.21
CA SER A 117 -2.61 16.61 -3.55
C SER A 117 -4.02 16.39 -4.07
N SER A 118 -4.56 17.41 -4.71
CA SER A 118 -5.84 17.36 -5.43
C SER A 118 -5.65 17.89 -6.84
N LEU A 119 -6.49 17.42 -7.76
CA LEU A 119 -6.55 17.90 -9.14
C LEU A 119 -8.01 18.11 -9.51
N GLY A 120 -8.36 19.30 -10.01
CA GLY A 120 -9.77 19.65 -10.26
C GLY A 120 -10.66 19.56 -9.02
N GLY A 121 -10.10 19.79 -7.82
CA GLY A 121 -10.83 19.68 -6.55
C GLY A 121 -11.04 18.23 -6.05
N ILE A 122 -10.55 17.23 -6.78
CA ILE A 122 -10.64 15.82 -6.41
C ILE A 122 -9.37 15.43 -5.65
N PRO A 123 -9.45 14.99 -4.38
CA PRO A 123 -8.30 14.46 -3.65
C PRO A 123 -7.75 13.20 -4.32
N LEU A 124 -6.44 13.17 -4.59
CA LEU A 124 -5.79 12.07 -5.29
C LEU A 124 -5.20 11.02 -4.35
N GLY A 125 -5.13 11.29 -3.05
CA GLY A 125 -4.54 10.36 -2.09
C GLY A 125 -3.02 10.32 -2.20
N ASP A 126 -2.42 9.14 -2.40
CA ASP A 126 -0.97 8.95 -2.45
C ASP A 126 -0.37 9.32 -3.82
N VAL A 127 -0.56 10.59 -4.19
CA VAL A 127 -0.05 11.24 -5.39
C VAL A 127 0.61 12.55 -4.98
N TRP A 128 1.84 12.78 -5.42
CA TRP A 128 2.64 13.91 -4.95
C TRP A 128 3.31 14.64 -6.11
N PRO A 129 3.44 15.98 -6.04
CA PRO A 129 4.22 16.71 -7.02
C PRO A 129 5.70 16.33 -6.90
N CYS A 130 6.36 16.15 -8.04
CA CYS A 130 7.78 15.86 -8.15
C CYS A 130 8.50 17.04 -8.82
N ASP A 131 9.34 17.73 -8.06
CA ASP A 131 10.04 18.92 -8.55
C ASP A 131 10.93 18.63 -9.78
N ALA A 132 11.49 17.42 -9.86
CA ALA A 132 12.30 17.00 -11.01
C ALA A 132 11.51 16.98 -12.34
N LEU A 133 10.18 16.85 -12.29
CA LEU A 133 9.32 16.82 -13.47
C LEU A 133 8.83 18.21 -13.89
N LYS A 134 8.97 19.23 -13.03
CA LYS A 134 8.48 20.60 -13.29
C LYS A 134 9.03 21.24 -14.55
N SER A 135 10.27 20.91 -14.93
CA SER A 135 10.88 21.47 -16.14
C SER A 135 10.27 20.94 -17.44
N SER A 136 9.55 19.82 -17.37
CA SER A 136 8.90 19.15 -18.50
C SER A 136 7.37 19.26 -18.48
N THR A 137 6.78 20.00 -17.53
CA THR A 137 5.33 20.12 -17.45
C THR A 137 4.77 21.02 -18.55
N VAL A 138 3.68 20.57 -19.16
CA VAL A 138 2.92 21.33 -20.16
C VAL A 138 1.50 21.60 -19.64
N ASN A 139 0.90 20.62 -18.99
CA ASN A 139 -0.45 20.67 -18.43
C ASN A 139 -0.42 20.58 -16.90
N GLU A 140 -1.53 20.99 -16.28
CA GLU A 140 -1.75 20.81 -14.84
C GLU A 140 -1.69 19.32 -14.49
N GLY A 141 -0.81 18.96 -13.55
CA GLY A 141 -0.67 17.58 -13.07
C GLY A 141 0.44 16.77 -13.73
N ASP A 142 1.12 17.30 -14.76
CA ASP A 142 2.25 16.61 -15.41
C ASP A 142 3.42 16.34 -14.44
N GLU A 143 3.52 17.09 -13.34
CA GLU A 143 4.50 16.87 -12.27
C GLU A 143 4.07 15.85 -11.21
N LEU A 144 2.83 15.38 -11.26
CA LEU A 144 2.29 14.49 -10.23
C LEU A 144 2.73 13.05 -10.45
N VAL A 145 3.24 12.43 -9.38
CA VAL A 145 3.65 11.03 -9.39
C VAL A 145 2.67 10.21 -8.53
N PRO A 146 1.90 9.30 -9.15
CA PRO A 146 1.00 8.43 -8.42
C PRO A 146 1.73 7.19 -7.88
N PHE A 147 1.58 6.93 -6.58
CA PHE A 147 2.16 5.75 -5.95
C PHE A 147 1.11 4.76 -5.47
N HIS A 148 0.07 5.25 -4.79
CA HIS A 148 -1.04 4.44 -4.26
C HIS A 148 -0.59 3.15 -3.58
N LYS A 149 0.53 3.19 -2.84
CA LYS A 149 1.27 2.00 -2.40
C LYS A 149 0.40 1.03 -1.61
N LEU A 150 -0.41 1.56 -0.70
CA LEU A 150 -1.28 0.74 0.14
C LEU A 150 -2.41 0.08 -0.66
N THR A 151 -3.02 0.77 -1.62
CA THR A 151 -3.99 0.18 -2.55
C THR A 151 -3.33 -0.88 -3.43
N GLY A 152 -2.12 -0.63 -3.92
CA GLY A 152 -1.33 -1.61 -4.68
C GLY A 152 -1.06 -2.88 -3.87
N TRP A 153 -0.69 -2.73 -2.60
CA TRP A 153 -0.50 -3.86 -1.71
C TRP A 153 -1.81 -4.64 -1.46
N ILE A 154 -2.94 -3.94 -1.23
CA ILE A 154 -4.25 -4.60 -1.10
C ILE A 154 -4.58 -5.39 -2.37
N THR A 155 -4.31 -4.82 -3.54
CA THR A 155 -4.53 -5.47 -4.84
C THR A 155 -3.76 -6.78 -4.94
N TYR A 156 -2.44 -6.76 -4.71
CA TYR A 156 -1.62 -7.98 -4.68
C TYR A 156 -2.10 -9.00 -3.63
N SER A 157 -2.53 -8.52 -2.46
CA SER A 157 -2.99 -9.38 -1.36
C SER A 157 -4.33 -10.07 -1.66
N LEU A 158 -5.18 -9.46 -2.50
CA LEU A 158 -6.48 -10.02 -2.87
C LEU A 158 -6.41 -10.94 -4.10
N VAL A 159 -5.43 -10.73 -4.98
CA VAL A 159 -5.16 -11.63 -6.11
C VAL A 159 -4.93 -13.06 -5.61
N GLU A 160 -4.03 -13.25 -4.64
CA GLU A 160 -3.66 -14.59 -4.16
C GLU A 160 -4.86 -15.44 -3.69
N PRO A 161 -5.72 -14.98 -2.75
CA PRO A 161 -6.87 -15.78 -2.32
C PRO A 161 -7.90 -15.99 -3.43
N ILE A 162 -8.11 -15.01 -4.32
CA ILE A 162 -9.04 -15.18 -5.45
C ILE A 162 -8.52 -16.28 -6.41
N GLU A 163 -7.23 -16.31 -6.70
CA GLU A 163 -6.66 -17.37 -7.54
C GLU A 163 -6.62 -18.73 -6.83
N LYS A 164 -6.15 -18.77 -5.58
CA LYS A 164 -5.91 -20.03 -4.85
C LYS A 164 -7.17 -20.68 -4.30
N ILE A 165 -8.17 -19.89 -3.91
CA ILE A 165 -9.38 -20.39 -3.24
C ILE A 165 -10.54 -20.46 -4.24
N LEU A 166 -10.75 -19.41 -5.04
CA LEU A 166 -11.85 -19.39 -6.01
C LEU A 166 -11.48 -20.04 -7.35
N GLY A 167 -10.19 -20.30 -7.59
CA GLY A 167 -9.73 -20.90 -8.85
C GLY A 167 -9.84 -19.95 -10.04
N TRP A 168 -9.90 -18.64 -9.79
CA TRP A 168 -9.93 -17.64 -10.86
C TRP A 168 -8.52 -17.37 -11.37
N ARG A 169 -8.43 -16.75 -12.54
CA ARG A 169 -7.17 -16.29 -13.12
C ARG A 169 -7.23 -14.79 -13.39
N PHE A 170 -6.16 -14.08 -13.03
CA PHE A 170 -6.02 -12.69 -13.43
C PHE A 170 -5.23 -12.53 -14.73
N GLU A 171 -5.69 -11.66 -15.61
CA GLU A 171 -4.93 -11.16 -16.76
C GLU A 171 -4.39 -9.75 -16.47
N GLY A 172 -3.27 -9.40 -17.11
CA GLY A 172 -2.70 -8.05 -17.01
C GLY A 172 -1.95 -7.77 -15.72
N ILE A 173 -1.64 -8.77 -14.89
CA ILE A 173 -0.89 -8.59 -13.63
C ILE A 173 0.47 -7.93 -13.87
N GLU A 174 1.07 -8.13 -15.04
CA GLU A 174 2.29 -7.48 -15.50
C GLU A 174 2.18 -5.95 -15.59
N ASN A 175 0.97 -5.38 -15.60
CA ASN A 175 0.76 -3.93 -15.55
C ASN A 175 0.85 -3.36 -14.13
N MET A 176 0.86 -4.21 -13.10
CA MET A 176 1.06 -3.78 -11.71
C MET A 176 2.53 -3.46 -11.47
N THR A 177 2.78 -2.42 -10.68
CA THR A 177 4.13 -1.89 -10.47
C THR A 177 4.74 -2.30 -9.13
N GLY A 178 6.05 -2.11 -9.01
CA GLY A 178 6.76 -2.26 -7.75
C GLY A 178 6.18 -1.36 -6.65
N LEU A 179 6.21 -1.82 -5.40
CA LEU A 179 5.70 -1.04 -4.27
C LEU A 179 6.80 -0.12 -3.71
N PRO A 180 6.63 1.22 -3.72
CA PRO A 180 7.61 2.18 -3.21
C PRO A 180 7.53 2.28 -1.68
N GLU A 181 7.75 1.14 -1.03
CA GLU A 181 7.80 0.95 0.41
C GLU A 181 9.24 1.21 0.91
N TYR A 182 9.39 1.74 2.13
CA TYR A 182 10.67 2.24 2.62
C TYR A 182 11.76 1.16 2.78
N ARG A 183 11.41 -0.12 2.90
CA ARG A 183 12.37 -1.25 2.94
C ARG A 183 12.85 -1.58 1.55
N ASN A 184 11.97 -1.55 0.55
CA ASN A 184 12.34 -1.69 -0.86
C ASN A 184 13.28 -0.55 -1.28
N GLY A 185 12.85 0.70 -1.06
CA GLY A 185 13.68 1.87 -1.37
C GLY A 185 14.92 1.95 -0.49
N GLY A 186 14.82 1.49 0.76
CA GLY A 186 15.89 1.57 1.75
C GLY A 186 17.03 0.65 1.37
N LEU A 187 16.72 -0.53 0.82
CA LEU A 187 17.71 -1.43 0.25
C LEU A 187 18.56 -0.74 -0.83
N LEU A 188 17.93 0.03 -1.72
CA LEU A 188 18.63 0.73 -2.82
C LEU A 188 19.63 1.76 -2.28
N VAL A 189 19.25 2.49 -1.23
CA VAL A 189 20.13 3.47 -0.58
C VAL A 189 21.23 2.76 0.21
N ASP A 190 20.88 1.70 0.94
CA ASP A 190 21.84 0.94 1.73
C ASP A 190 22.87 0.19 0.88
N LEU A 191 22.52 -0.27 -0.31
CA LEU A 191 23.47 -0.89 -1.22
C LEU A 191 24.20 0.12 -2.12
N GLY A 192 23.91 1.43 -1.98
CA GLY A 192 24.56 2.48 -2.76
C GLY A 192 24.09 2.59 -4.22
N VAL A 193 22.96 1.97 -4.57
CA VAL A 193 22.31 2.13 -5.89
C VAL A 193 21.73 3.54 -6.02
N LEU A 194 21.11 4.02 -4.93
CA LEU A 194 20.63 5.40 -4.81
C LEU A 194 21.40 6.11 -3.70
N THR A 195 21.57 7.42 -3.82
CA THR A 195 22.19 8.24 -2.79
C THR A 195 21.51 9.60 -2.75
N ILE A 196 21.28 10.13 -1.55
CA ILE A 196 20.80 11.50 -1.38
C ILE A 196 21.89 12.45 -1.86
N LYS A 197 21.53 13.38 -2.75
CA LYS A 197 22.48 14.38 -3.26
C LYS A 197 23.10 15.15 -2.10
N THR A 198 24.40 15.41 -2.19
CA THR A 198 25.11 16.29 -1.25
C THR A 198 24.40 17.64 -1.19
N ASP A 199 24.16 18.15 0.01
CA ASP A 199 23.47 19.41 0.31
C ASP A 199 21.96 19.46 -0.03
N ALA A 200 21.34 18.34 -0.43
CA ALA A 200 19.90 18.32 -0.71
C ALA A 200 19.02 18.46 0.54
N LEU A 201 19.56 18.18 1.73
CA LEU A 201 18.83 18.23 3.00
C LEU A 201 19.50 19.21 3.96
N PRO A 202 18.73 20.11 4.61
CA PRO A 202 19.26 20.97 5.64
C PRO A 202 19.64 20.17 6.90
N SER A 203 20.49 20.72 7.76
CA SER A 203 20.86 20.10 9.03
C SER A 203 19.66 19.79 9.93
N SER A 204 18.59 20.57 9.83
CA SER A 204 17.33 20.35 10.56
C SER A 204 16.59 19.07 10.16
N ALA A 205 16.90 18.47 9.01
CA ALA A 205 16.34 17.19 8.61
C ALA A 205 16.89 16.01 9.43
N TYR A 206 17.95 16.22 10.23
CA TYR A 206 18.63 15.19 11.01
C TYR A 206 18.34 15.38 12.51
N PRO A 207 17.26 14.78 13.06
CA PRO A 207 16.88 14.96 14.46
C PRO A 207 17.94 14.41 15.43
N ASN A 208 18.75 13.45 14.97
CA ASN A 208 19.95 12.99 15.65
C ASN A 208 21.14 13.11 14.69
N PRO A 209 21.92 14.21 14.74
CA PRO A 209 23.04 14.42 13.84
C PRO A 209 24.08 13.28 13.85
N GLY A 210 24.21 12.58 14.97
CA GLY A 210 25.13 11.45 15.12
C GLY A 210 24.72 10.18 14.36
N SER A 211 23.44 10.04 13.97
CA SER A 211 22.98 8.87 13.20
C SER A 211 23.21 9.01 11.70
N GLY A 212 23.29 10.25 11.19
CA GLY A 212 23.30 10.52 9.76
C GLY A 212 22.01 10.12 9.03
N ILE A 213 20.93 9.81 9.76
CA ILE A 213 19.64 9.41 9.20
C ILE A 213 18.69 10.61 9.21
N PRO A 214 18.25 11.09 8.04
CA PRO A 214 17.27 12.18 7.99
C PRO A 214 15.86 11.65 8.30
N LYS A 215 15.02 12.51 8.86
CA LYS A 215 13.57 12.26 9.05
C LYS A 215 12.77 13.25 8.23
N LEU A 216 11.98 12.76 7.28
CA LEU A 216 11.29 13.59 6.28
C LEU A 216 9.78 13.28 6.24
N LEU A 217 8.99 14.28 5.83
CA LEU A 217 7.57 14.10 5.53
C LEU A 217 7.40 13.30 4.22
N PRO A 218 6.30 12.55 4.05
CA PRO A 218 6.00 11.85 2.79
C PRO A 218 5.95 12.75 1.56
N SER A 219 5.56 14.02 1.76
CA SER A 219 5.49 15.05 0.71
C SER A 219 6.83 15.69 0.36
N HIS A 220 7.89 15.40 1.12
CA HIS A 220 9.19 16.02 0.89
C HIS A 220 9.75 15.58 -0.48
N PRO A 221 10.31 16.49 -1.31
CA PRO A 221 10.78 16.15 -2.67
C PRO A 221 11.73 14.95 -2.72
N ALA A 222 12.69 14.88 -1.78
CA ALA A 222 13.60 13.74 -1.67
C ALA A 222 12.87 12.39 -1.43
N ILE A 223 11.75 12.38 -0.70
CA ILE A 223 10.93 11.17 -0.50
C ILE A 223 10.17 10.83 -1.78
N VAL A 224 9.58 11.81 -2.45
CA VAL A 224 8.86 11.60 -3.72
C VAL A 224 9.79 11.05 -4.80
N GLU A 225 10.97 11.67 -4.98
CA GLU A 225 12.00 11.21 -5.92
C GLU A 225 12.49 9.80 -5.58
N TRP A 226 12.80 9.54 -4.30
CA TRP A 226 13.25 8.23 -3.86
C TRP A 226 12.19 7.15 -4.10
N ARG A 227 10.92 7.43 -3.83
CA ARG A 227 9.81 6.51 -4.11
C ARG A 227 9.63 6.27 -5.60
N ALA A 228 9.70 7.31 -6.43
CA ALA A 228 9.62 7.19 -7.89
C ALA A 228 10.75 6.32 -8.43
N MET A 229 11.99 6.59 -8.02
CA MET A 229 13.14 5.77 -8.38
C MET A 229 13.02 4.34 -7.86
N THR A 230 12.45 4.14 -6.67
CA THR A 230 12.20 2.80 -6.13
C THR A 230 11.31 1.99 -7.07
N VAL A 231 10.20 2.54 -7.58
CA VAL A 231 9.33 1.82 -8.53
C VAL A 231 10.13 1.38 -9.76
N ILE A 232 10.88 2.30 -10.36
CA ILE A 232 11.69 2.04 -11.57
C ILE A 232 12.75 0.97 -11.33
N GLU A 233 13.48 1.08 -10.21
CA GLU A 233 14.57 0.14 -9.91
C GLU A 233 14.04 -1.25 -9.52
N LEU A 234 12.83 -1.36 -8.97
CA LEU A 234 12.23 -2.66 -8.69
C LEU A 234 11.96 -3.48 -9.97
N ASP A 235 11.50 -2.83 -11.03
CA ASP A 235 11.30 -3.49 -12.33
C ASP A 235 12.65 -3.93 -12.92
N ARG A 236 13.66 -3.05 -12.88
CA ARG A 236 15.02 -3.37 -13.33
C ARG A 236 15.64 -4.52 -12.54
N ILE A 237 15.46 -4.54 -11.22
CA ILE A 237 15.94 -5.63 -10.36
C ILE A 237 15.26 -6.94 -10.74
N ALA A 238 13.93 -6.94 -10.95
CA ALA A 238 13.21 -8.13 -11.34
C ALA A 238 13.72 -8.70 -12.67
N ASP A 239 13.95 -7.84 -13.67
CA ASP A 239 14.46 -8.25 -14.97
C ASP A 239 15.91 -8.75 -14.92
N LEU A 240 16.77 -8.10 -14.12
CA LEU A 240 18.15 -8.57 -13.92
C LEU A 240 18.20 -9.93 -13.21
N ILE A 241 17.36 -10.16 -12.20
CA ILE A 241 17.27 -11.46 -11.53
C ILE A 241 16.81 -12.54 -12.51
N ARG A 242 15.75 -12.26 -13.27
CA ARG A 242 15.24 -13.17 -14.31
C ARG A 242 16.30 -13.52 -15.34
N SER A 243 16.99 -12.50 -15.88
CA SER A 243 18.07 -12.67 -16.85
C SER A 243 19.19 -13.55 -16.29
N LYS A 244 19.62 -13.29 -15.04
CA LYS A 244 20.70 -14.05 -14.39
C LYS A 244 20.32 -15.51 -14.10
N LEU A 245 19.04 -15.79 -13.87
CA LEU A 245 18.53 -17.12 -13.55
C LEU A 245 17.96 -17.87 -14.77
N GLY A 246 17.87 -17.23 -15.94
CA GLY A 246 17.23 -17.80 -17.12
C GLY A 246 15.72 -18.03 -16.93
N LEU A 247 15.05 -17.18 -16.15
CA LEU A 247 13.63 -17.29 -15.83
C LEU A 247 12.79 -16.29 -16.64
N THR A 248 11.56 -16.70 -16.97
CA THR A 248 10.55 -15.82 -17.57
C THR A 248 9.75 -15.06 -16.50
N THR A 249 8.99 -14.04 -16.91
CA THR A 249 8.06 -13.28 -16.06
C THR A 249 7.02 -14.17 -15.37
N ASN A 250 6.61 -15.26 -16.04
CA ASN A 250 5.65 -16.23 -15.51
C ASN A 250 6.27 -17.18 -14.47
N GLN A 251 7.58 -17.40 -14.52
CA GLN A 251 8.29 -18.27 -13.56
C GLN A 251 8.75 -17.50 -12.32
N LEU A 252 9.03 -16.21 -12.46
CA LEU A 252 9.37 -15.31 -11.37
C LEU A 252 8.65 -13.97 -11.54
N THR A 253 7.53 -13.81 -10.84
CA THR A 253 6.70 -12.61 -10.94
C THR A 253 7.33 -11.44 -10.20
N LEU A 254 6.91 -10.20 -10.53
CA LEU A 254 7.36 -9.02 -9.81
C LEU A 254 7.02 -9.12 -8.32
N ALA A 255 5.79 -9.53 -7.98
CA ALA A 255 5.36 -9.71 -6.59
C ALA A 255 6.26 -10.65 -5.78
N GLN A 256 6.74 -11.74 -6.39
CA GLN A 256 7.69 -12.66 -5.74
C GLN A 256 9.04 -11.99 -5.48
N VAL A 257 9.55 -11.18 -6.42
CA VAL A 257 10.78 -10.41 -6.24
C VAL A 257 10.61 -9.36 -5.13
N LEU A 258 9.47 -8.66 -5.09
CA LEU A 258 9.17 -7.68 -4.05
C LEU A 258 9.25 -8.31 -2.66
N GLU A 259 8.53 -9.41 -2.43
CA GLU A 259 8.44 -10.04 -1.10
C GLU A 259 9.77 -10.71 -0.69
N SER A 260 10.34 -11.52 -1.60
CA SER A 260 11.47 -12.41 -1.26
C SER A 260 12.84 -11.77 -1.41
N ALA A 261 13.00 -10.78 -2.30
CA ALA A 261 14.29 -10.12 -2.55
C ALA A 261 14.34 -8.74 -1.89
N THR A 262 13.58 -7.76 -2.38
CA THR A 262 13.81 -6.36 -1.98
C THR A 262 13.22 -6.03 -0.61
N TRP A 263 12.03 -6.53 -0.28
CA TRP A 263 11.38 -6.22 1.00
C TRP A 263 12.04 -6.96 2.16
N LYS A 264 12.29 -8.28 1.99
CA LYS A 264 13.03 -9.09 2.97
C LYS A 264 14.49 -8.65 3.07
N GLY A 265 15.19 -8.55 1.94
CA GLY A 265 16.59 -8.09 1.89
C GLY A 265 16.76 -6.70 2.48
N GLY A 266 15.84 -5.78 2.20
CA GLY A 266 15.83 -4.43 2.80
C GLY A 266 15.81 -4.46 4.32
N ARG A 267 14.99 -5.32 4.95
CA ARG A 267 14.98 -5.48 6.41
C ARG A 267 16.27 -6.08 6.95
N GLU A 268 16.78 -7.12 6.30
CA GLU A 268 18.01 -7.80 6.74
C GLU A 268 19.21 -6.86 6.67
N ILE A 269 19.38 -6.14 5.56
CA ILE A 269 20.45 -5.15 5.38
C ILE A 269 20.28 -3.97 6.33
N ALA A 270 19.06 -3.46 6.52
CA ALA A 270 18.80 -2.40 7.49
C ALA A 270 19.21 -2.81 8.92
N LYS A 271 18.92 -4.05 9.32
CA LYS A 271 19.33 -4.58 10.63
C LYS A 271 20.84 -4.76 10.76
N GLN A 272 21.54 -5.14 9.67
CA GLN A 272 23.01 -5.23 9.68
C GLN A 272 23.66 -3.85 9.81
N LYS A 273 23.15 -2.85 9.08
CA LYS A 273 23.71 -1.49 9.08
C LYS A 273 23.32 -0.67 10.30
N ARG A 274 22.14 -0.94 10.88
CA ARG A 274 21.61 -0.26 12.06
C ARG A 274 21.18 -1.30 13.09
N PRO A 275 22.12 -1.97 13.78
CA PRO A 275 21.80 -3.06 14.71
C PRO A 275 20.80 -2.68 15.80
N ASP A 276 20.82 -1.43 16.25
CA ASP A 276 19.97 -0.98 17.35
C ASP A 276 18.51 -0.79 16.91
N THR A 277 18.29 -0.17 15.75
CA THR A 277 16.93 0.21 15.30
C THR A 277 16.36 -0.72 14.24
N GLY A 278 17.20 -1.28 13.36
CA GLY A 278 16.75 -1.96 12.13
C GLY A 278 15.94 -1.07 11.19
N GLY A 279 16.00 0.26 11.39
CA GLY A 279 15.24 1.25 10.64
C GLY A 279 15.79 1.52 9.24
N PRO A 280 15.03 2.22 8.39
CA PRO A 280 15.49 2.58 7.05
C PRO A 280 16.67 3.58 7.07
N PRO A 281 17.39 3.75 5.95
CA PRO A 281 18.39 4.81 5.78
C PRO A 281 17.80 6.22 5.72
N ILE A 282 16.48 6.34 5.55
CA ILE A 282 15.72 7.59 5.52
C ILE A 282 14.45 7.36 6.34
N ASP A 283 14.34 8.02 7.48
CA ASP A 283 13.14 7.95 8.31
C ASP A 283 12.02 8.78 7.70
N ILE A 284 10.80 8.25 7.80
CA ILE A 284 9.61 8.92 7.30
C ILE A 284 8.69 9.20 8.47
N GLU A 285 8.22 10.44 8.56
CA GLU A 285 7.14 10.79 9.47
C GLU A 285 5.83 10.19 8.94
N SER A 286 5.40 9.07 9.56
CA SER A 286 4.21 8.34 9.15
C SER A 286 3.06 8.60 10.12
N ASP A 287 1.90 8.91 9.55
CA ASP A 287 0.60 8.88 10.21
C ASP A 287 -0.13 7.53 10.00
N GLY A 288 0.54 6.56 9.39
CA GLY A 288 0.00 5.24 9.05
C GLY A 288 -0.82 5.19 7.76
N THR A 289 -0.86 6.26 6.97
CA THR A 289 -1.70 6.34 5.77
C THR A 289 -0.92 6.32 4.45
N VAL A 290 0.42 6.31 4.49
CA VAL A 290 1.31 6.17 3.32
C VAL A 290 2.18 4.92 3.43
N PHE A 291 2.69 4.61 4.64
CA PHE A 291 3.66 3.55 4.89
C PHE A 291 3.17 2.51 5.87
#